data_AF-A0A497BIY8-F1
#
_entry.id   AF-A0A497BIY8-F1
#
_cell.length_a   1.000
_cell.length_b   1.000
_cell.length_c   1.000
_cell.angle_alpha   90.00
_cell.angle_beta   90.00
_cell.angle_gamma   90.00
#
_symmetry.space_group_name_H-M   'P 1'
#
loop_
_entity.id
_entity.type
_entity.pdbx_description
1 polymer ?
#
loop_
_entity_poly.entity_id
_entity_poly.type
_entity_poly.pdbx_seq_one_letter_code
_entity_poly.pdbx_strand_id
1 'polypeptide(L)' 'MDVGSKVKINKCDACPAIVGKTAKITGFTADPGYNAATLNFGRGRPQTNRPSFVNVDDISLVKE' A
#
# COMPACT_ATOMS: atom_id res chain seq x y z
N MET A 1 -11.94 0.00 -4.73
CA MET A 1 -10.65 -0.38 -4.11
C MET A 1 -11.04 -1.03 -2.82
N ASP A 2 -10.74 -2.31 -2.68
CA ASP A 2 -11.40 -3.13 -1.67
C ASP A 2 -10.36 -3.99 -0.95
N VAL A 3 -10.65 -4.38 0.29
CA VAL A 3 -9.80 -5.33 1.01
C VAL A 3 -9.70 -6.61 0.17
N GLY A 4 -8.46 -7.03 -0.09
CA GLY A 4 -8.15 -8.15 -0.97
C GLY A 4 -7.75 -7.75 -2.40
N SER A 5 -7.93 -6.49 -2.80
CA SER A 5 -7.47 -6.00 -4.10
C SER A 5 -5.95 -5.94 -4.17
N LYS A 6 -5.39 -6.26 -5.35
CA LYS A 6 -3.98 -5.98 -5.66
C LYS A 6 -3.86 -4.53 -6.14
N VAL A 7 -2.91 -3.80 -5.56
CA VAL A 7 -2.61 -2.41 -5.91
C VAL A 7 -1.13 -2.25 -6.18
N LYS A 8 -0.80 -1.33 -7.08
CA LYS A 8 0.56 -0.87 -7.36
C LYS A 8 0.79 0.46 -6.67
N ILE A 9 1.93 0.59 -6.00
CA ILE A 9 2.32 1.85 -5.37
C ILE A 9 2.94 2.75 -6.44
N ASN A 10 2.32 3.89 -6.70
CA ASN A 10 2.83 4.87 -7.66
C ASN A 10 3.71 5.90 -6.98
N LYS A 11 3.42 6.21 -5.72
CA LYS A 11 4.15 7.20 -4.93
C LYS A 11 4.22 6.75 -3.48
N CYS A 12 5.35 7.04 -2.82
CA CYS A 12 5.50 6.85 -1.39
C CYS A 12 6.69 7.69 -0.92
N ASP A 13 6.41 8.87 -0.38
CA ASP A 13 7.46 9.81 0.06
C ASP A 13 8.22 9.26 1.28
N ALA A 14 7.54 8.53 2.16
CA ALA A 14 8.18 7.88 3.32
C ALA A 14 9.11 6.74 2.92
N CYS A 15 8.81 6.02 1.82
CA CYS A 15 9.53 4.81 1.41
C CYS A 15 9.58 4.68 -0.13
N PRO A 16 10.50 5.37 -0.81
CA PRO A 16 10.61 5.30 -2.28
C PRO A 16 10.92 3.88 -2.79
N ALA A 17 11.52 3.02 -1.96
CA ALA A 17 11.88 1.63 -2.31
C ALA A 17 10.68 0.69 -2.56
N ILE A 18 9.45 1.12 -2.28
CA ILE A 18 8.23 0.37 -2.60
C ILE A 18 7.49 0.91 -3.82
N VAL A 19 7.87 2.08 -4.35
CA VAL A 19 7.30 2.63 -5.58
C VAL A 19 7.55 1.66 -6.74
N GLY A 20 6.51 1.41 -7.53
CA GLY A 20 6.50 0.43 -8.61
C GLY A 20 6.19 -1.00 -8.17
N LYS A 21 6.20 -1.31 -6.87
CA LYS A 21 5.83 -2.64 -6.36
C LYS A 21 4.32 -2.81 -6.26
N THR A 22 3.91 -4.07 -6.22
CA THR A 22 2.52 -4.47 -5.99
C THR A 22 2.34 -5.02 -4.59
N ALA A 23 1.22 -4.68 -3.95
CA ALA A 23 0.80 -5.18 -2.65
C ALA A 23 -0.68 -5.51 -2.66
N LYS A 24 -1.14 -6.26 -1.66
CA LYS A 24 -2.56 -6.56 -1.45
C LYS A 24 -3.10 -5.68 -0.32
N ILE A 25 -4.25 -5.06 -0.52
CA ILE A 25 -4.92 -4.30 0.54
C ILE A 25 -5.42 -5.30 1.59
N THR A 26 -5.06 -5.10 2.85
CA THR A 26 -5.56 -5.89 3.99
C THR A 26 -6.51 -5.13 4.89
N GLY A 27 -6.56 -3.81 4.77
CA GLY A 27 -7.45 -2.96 5.54
C GLY A 27 -7.33 -1.51 5.13
N PHE A 28 -8.14 -0.66 5.74
CA PHE A 28 -8.09 0.79 5.58
C PHE A 28 -8.06 1.43 6.96
N THR A 29 -7.21 2.42 7.13
CA THR A 29 -7.22 3.31 8.30
C THR A 29 -7.82 4.62 7.84
N ALA A 30 -8.97 4.97 8.42
CA ALA A 30 -9.63 6.24 8.21
C ALA A 30 -9.29 7.15 9.39
N ASP A 31 -8.22 7.92 9.25
CA ASP A 31 -7.95 9.04 10.15
C ASP A 31 -8.59 10.31 9.55
N PRO A 32 -9.16 11.21 10.37
CA PRO A 32 -9.75 12.45 9.89
C PRO A 32 -8.67 13.32 9.21
N GLY A 33 -8.61 13.26 7.88
CA GLY A 33 -7.64 13.96 7.04
C GLY A 33 -6.61 13.06 6.32
N TYR A 34 -6.63 11.74 6.55
CA TYR A 34 -5.72 10.82 5.88
C TYR A 34 -6.38 9.45 5.63
N ASN A 35 -6.63 9.13 4.36
CA ASN A 35 -7.13 7.81 3.95
C ASN A 35 -5.94 6.91 3.65
N ALA A 36 -5.55 6.06 4.60
CA ALA A 36 -4.47 5.11 4.37
C ALA A 36 -5.02 3.72 4.05
N ALA A 37 -4.46 3.06 3.04
CA ALA A 37 -4.63 1.62 2.85
C ALA A 37 -3.50 0.88 3.57
N THR A 38 -3.88 -0.11 4.37
CA THR A 38 -2.95 -1.08 4.94
C THR A 38 -2.61 -2.10 3.87
N LEU A 39 -1.31 -2.26 3.59
CA LEU A 39 -0.81 -3.07 2.50
C LEU A 39 -0.02 -4.27 3.03
N ASN A 40 -0.24 -5.42 2.40
CA ASN A 40 0.56 -6.63 2.62
C ASN A 40 1.28 -7.00 1.33
N PHE A 41 2.62 -6.98 1.38
CA PHE A 41 3.51 -7.24 0.25
C PHE A 41 3.81 -8.74 0.03
N GLY A 42 3.10 -9.65 0.70
CA GLY A 42 3.26 -11.10 0.52
C GLY A 42 4.53 -11.68 1.16
N ARG A 43 4.82 -12.97 0.88
CA ARG A 43 5.92 -13.73 1.49
C ARG A 43 7.29 -13.15 1.12
N GLY A 44 7.81 -12.32 2.03
CA GLY A 44 9.19 -11.87 2.12
C GLY A 44 9.41 -11.32 3.52
N ARG A 45 10.63 -11.45 4.06
CA ARG A 45 10.96 -10.96 5.41
C ARG A 45 10.42 -9.53 5.59
N PRO A 46 9.78 -9.20 6.74
CA PRO A 46 9.42 -7.82 7.04
C PRO A 46 10.68 -6.97 6.89
N GLN A 47 10.73 -6.15 5.84
CA GLN A 47 11.83 -5.20 5.69
C GLN A 47 11.59 -4.12 6.73
N THR A 48 12.57 -3.91 7.61
CA THR A 48 12.51 -2.97 8.74
C THR A 48 12.08 -1.55 8.36
N ASN A 49 12.18 -1.18 7.06
CA ASN A 49 11.76 0.11 6.50
C ASN A 49 10.66 -0.01 5.43
N ARG A 50 9.79 -1.03 5.45
CA ARG A 50 8.58 -1.02 4.61
C ARG A 50 7.41 -0.43 5.39
N PRO A 51 6.70 0.56 4.83
CA PRO A 51 5.55 1.11 5.48
C PRO A 51 4.41 0.10 5.33
N SER A 52 3.74 -0.18 6.44
CA SER A 52 2.55 -1.05 6.46
C SER A 52 1.31 -0.35 5.89
N PHE A 53 1.39 0.96 5.68
CA PHE A 53 0.31 1.84 5.26
C PHE A 53 0.80 2.83 4.20
N VAL A 54 -0.01 3.06 3.17
CA VAL A 54 0.24 4.03 2.10
C VAL A 54 -1.04 4.79 1.83
N ASN A 55 -0.94 6.06 1.45
CA ASN A 55 -2.10 6.86 1.10
C ASN A 55 -2.86 6.21 -0.07
N VAL A 56 -4.19 6.17 0.01
CA VAL A 56 -5.03 5.57 -1.04
C VAL A 56 -4.87 6.33 -2.37
N ASP A 57 -4.59 7.63 -2.31
CA ASP A 57 -4.34 8.47 -3.50
C ASP A 57 -3.02 8.14 -4.20
N ASP A 58 -2.06 7.56 -3.49
CA ASP A 58 -0.72 7.24 -3.99
C ASP A 58 -0.61 5.82 -4.59
N ILE A 59 -1.71 5.06 -4.60
CA ILE A 59 -1.80 3.70 -5.10
C ILE A 59 -2.79 3.59 -6.26
N SER A 60 -2.64 2.55 -7.08
CA SER A 60 -3.57 2.26 -8.18
C SER A 60 -3.93 0.78 -8.23
N LEU A 61 -5.19 0.49 -8.56
CA LEU A 61 -5.66 -0.87 -8.75
C LEU A 61 -4.91 -1.53 -9.91
N VAL A 62 -4.35 -2.70 -9.66
CA VAL A 62 -3.88 -3.59 -10.71
C VAL A 62 -5.09 -4.42 -11.14
N LYS A 63 -5.69 -4.07 -12.26
CA LYS A 63 -6.69 -4.93 -12.90
C LYS A 63 -5.93 -6.12 -13.52
N GLU A 64 -6.23 -7.31 -13.01
CA GLU A 64 -6.01 -8.56 -13.77
C GLU A 64 -7.09 -8.69 -14.86
#